data_AF-A0A6G1Z773-F1
#
_entry.id   AF-A0A6G1Z773-F1
#
_cell.length_a   1.000
_cell.length_b   1.000
_cell.length_c   1.000
_cell.angle_alpha   90.00
_cell.angle_beta   90.00
_cell.angle_gamma   90.00
#
_symmetry.space_group_name_H-M   'P 1'
#
loop_
_entity.id
_entity.type
_entity.pdbx_description
1 polymer ?
#
loop_
_entity_poly.entity_id
_entity_poly.type
_entity_poly.pdbx_seq_one_letter_code
_entity_poly.pdbx_strand_id
1 'polypeptide(L)'
;MKYPNLLEQYVRKNLDSAIPFSETRNYFFHEVSDHHRSVGAPADTLPALFDYQQAPPDSRVWEPLYYFVEHDLENVLTKYTERMRETLRSWLERDYVQKIANEMDAMLVQCDFDVEELDKQRERNAALYDND
;
A
#
# COMPACT_ATOMS: atom_id res chain seq x y z
N MET A 1 -29.10 7.06 8.39
CA MET A 1 -28.15 6.89 7.27
C MET A 1 -27.07 5.92 7.74
N LYS A 2 -26.81 4.81 7.03
CA LYS A 2 -25.79 3.84 7.46
C LYS A 2 -24.40 4.35 7.04
N TYR A 3 -23.42 4.30 7.95
CA TYR A 3 -22.03 4.77 7.78
C TYR A 3 -21.35 4.38 6.45
N PRO A 4 -21.55 3.15 5.89
CA PRO A 4 -20.94 2.77 4.61
C PRO A 4 -21.35 3.66 3.43
N ASN A 5 -22.59 4.18 3.42
CA ASN A 5 -23.07 5.04 2.33
C ASN A 5 -22.49 6.46 2.41
N LEU A 6 -22.03 6.90 3.58
CA LEU A 6 -21.36 8.19 3.74
C LEU A 6 -19.93 8.13 3.22
N LEU A 7 -19.22 7.04 3.53
CA LEU A 7 -17.86 6.82 3.03
C LEU A 7 -17.81 6.72 1.50
N GLU A 8 -18.72 5.93 0.90
CA GLU A 8 -18.80 5.81 -0.56
C GLU A 8 -19.08 7.16 -1.24
N GLN A 9 -19.99 7.95 -0.68
CA GLN A 9 -20.26 9.31 -1.18
C GLN A 9 -19.08 10.25 -0.99
N TYR A 10 -18.36 10.13 0.12
CA TYR A 10 -17.19 10.95 0.39
C TYR A 10 -16.08 10.66 -0.60
N VAL A 11 -15.68 9.40 -0.78
CA VAL A 11 -14.64 9.02 -1.72
C VAL A 11 -15.02 9.43 -3.14
N ARG A 12 -16.24 9.12 -3.61
CA ARG A 12 -16.68 9.51 -4.96
C ARG A 12 -16.70 11.02 -5.22
N LYS A 13 -16.79 11.84 -4.18
CA LYS A 13 -16.82 13.31 -4.29
C LYS A 13 -15.44 13.95 -4.17
N ASN A 14 -14.51 13.30 -3.48
CA ASN A 14 -13.25 13.93 -3.07
C ASN A 14 -12.01 13.23 -3.63
N LEU A 15 -12.12 11.98 -4.08
CA LEU A 15 -11.02 11.18 -4.60
C LEU A 15 -11.36 10.68 -6.01
N ASP A 16 -10.40 10.76 -6.92
CA ASP A 16 -10.41 10.17 -8.25
C ASP A 16 -9.78 8.77 -8.23
N SER A 17 -10.20 7.92 -7.29
CA SER A 17 -9.69 6.54 -7.19
C SER A 17 -10.08 5.71 -8.41
N ALA A 18 -9.11 5.00 -9.00
CA ALA A 18 -9.37 4.00 -10.04
C ALA A 18 -9.90 2.66 -9.48
N ILE A 19 -9.82 2.43 -8.17
CA ILE A 19 -10.32 1.20 -7.55
C ILE A 19 -11.84 1.27 -7.37
N PRO A 20 -12.61 0.30 -7.89
CA PRO A 20 -14.06 0.23 -7.64
C PRO A 20 -14.40 -0.02 -6.17
N PHE A 21 -15.49 0.58 -5.69
CA PHE A 21 -16.04 0.31 -4.34
C PHE A 21 -16.54 -1.12 -4.12
N SER A 22 -16.80 -1.85 -5.23
CA SER A 22 -17.11 -3.28 -5.19
C SER A 22 -15.88 -4.11 -4.85
N GLU A 23 -14.68 -3.58 -5.10
CA GLU A 23 -13.40 -4.24 -4.87
C GLU A 23 -12.95 -4.09 -3.42
N THR A 24 -13.13 -2.90 -2.87
CA THR A 24 -12.87 -2.61 -1.46
C THR A 24 -13.70 -1.43 -0.99
N ARG A 25 -14.00 -1.38 0.30
CA ARG A 25 -14.58 -0.22 0.97
C ARG A 25 -13.59 0.50 1.87
N ASN A 26 -12.35 0.02 1.90
CA ASN A 26 -11.33 0.59 2.77
C ASN A 26 -10.79 1.88 2.13
N TYR A 27 -10.96 2.98 2.87
CA TYR A 27 -10.57 4.33 2.46
C TYR A 27 -9.09 4.43 2.07
N PHE A 28 -8.22 3.69 2.75
CA PHE A 28 -6.77 3.70 2.50
C PHE A 28 -6.44 3.37 1.05
N PHE A 29 -7.04 2.33 0.47
CA PHE A 29 -6.76 1.96 -0.93
C PHE A 29 -7.26 3.00 -1.92
N HIS A 30 -8.36 3.70 -1.59
CA HIS A 30 -8.87 4.75 -2.45
C HIS A 30 -7.98 6.00 -2.41
N GLU A 31 -7.47 6.36 -1.24
CA GLU A 31 -6.52 7.47 -1.07
C GLU A 31 -5.19 7.20 -1.79
N VAL A 32 -4.64 5.98 -1.65
CA VAL A 32 -3.43 5.56 -2.37
C VAL A 32 -3.66 5.55 -3.88
N SER A 33 -4.79 5.01 -4.34
CA SER A 33 -5.14 4.98 -5.77
C SER A 33 -5.34 6.37 -6.37
N ASP A 34 -5.99 7.29 -5.66
CA ASP A 34 -6.15 8.69 -6.05
C ASP A 34 -4.79 9.38 -6.21
N HIS A 35 -3.93 9.25 -5.19
CA HIS A 35 -2.58 9.79 -5.23
C HIS A 35 -1.76 9.23 -6.40
N HIS A 36 -1.73 7.90 -6.55
CA HIS A 36 -1.02 7.23 -7.63
C HIS A 36 -1.49 7.73 -9.00
N ARG A 37 -2.80 7.91 -9.20
CA ARG A 37 -3.33 8.49 -10.45
C ARG A 37 -2.84 9.90 -10.70
N SER A 38 -2.77 10.74 -9.67
CA SER A 38 -2.38 12.15 -9.82
C SER A 38 -0.97 12.32 -10.36
N VAL A 39 -0.08 11.34 -10.11
CA VAL A 39 1.32 11.32 -10.56
C VAL A 39 1.60 10.31 -11.68
N GLY A 40 0.57 9.62 -12.19
CA GLY A 40 0.71 8.64 -13.27
C GLY A 40 1.29 7.27 -12.87
N ALA A 41 1.30 6.95 -11.58
CA ALA A 41 1.72 5.65 -11.06
C ALA A 41 0.62 4.57 -11.19
N PRO A 42 0.98 3.27 -11.09
CA PRO A 42 0.00 2.18 -11.12
C PRO A 42 -1.07 2.32 -10.01
N ALA A 43 -2.35 2.36 -10.39
CA ALA A 43 -3.43 2.79 -9.51
C ALA A 43 -4.75 2.01 -9.62
N ASP A 44 -4.85 1.07 -10.57
CA ASP A 44 -6.10 0.50 -11.07
C ASP A 44 -6.45 -0.88 -10.47
N THR A 45 -5.53 -1.50 -9.76
CA THR A 45 -5.77 -2.75 -9.02
C THR A 45 -5.15 -2.71 -7.64
N LEU A 46 -5.75 -3.43 -6.67
CA LEU A 46 -5.22 -3.46 -5.31
C LEU A 46 -3.76 -3.92 -5.24
N PRO A 47 -3.30 -4.98 -5.95
CA PRO A 47 -1.88 -5.35 -5.97
C PRO A 47 -0.97 -4.28 -6.58
N ALA A 48 -1.42 -3.59 -7.65
CA ALA A 48 -0.61 -2.57 -8.31
C ALA A 48 -0.32 -1.36 -7.39
N LEU A 49 -1.21 -1.07 -6.43
CA LEU A 49 -0.94 -0.05 -5.41
C LEU A 49 0.29 -0.38 -4.56
N PHE A 50 0.63 -1.67 -4.42
CA PHE A 50 1.73 -2.17 -3.60
C PHE A 50 2.94 -2.60 -4.43
N ASP A 51 3.00 -2.24 -5.72
CA ASP A 51 4.24 -2.39 -6.49
C ASP A 51 5.26 -1.36 -6.00
N TYR A 52 6.08 -1.76 -5.04
CA TYR A 52 7.06 -0.88 -4.41
C TYR A 52 8.23 -0.49 -5.33
N GLN A 53 8.38 -1.12 -6.50
CA GLN A 53 9.33 -0.65 -7.51
C GLN A 53 8.82 0.57 -8.27
N GLN A 54 7.50 0.77 -8.25
CA GLN A 54 6.82 1.89 -8.91
C GLN A 54 6.07 2.78 -7.92
N ALA A 55 6.01 2.47 -6.62
CA ALA A 55 5.27 3.30 -5.67
C ALA A 55 5.87 4.73 -5.61
N PRO A 56 5.04 5.79 -5.77
CA PRO A 56 5.49 7.16 -5.60
C PRO A 56 6.18 7.39 -4.26
N PRO A 57 7.19 8.27 -4.18
CA PRO A 57 7.97 8.49 -2.96
C PRO A 57 7.09 9.01 -1.80
N ASP A 58 6.06 9.77 -2.09
CA ASP A 58 5.13 10.36 -1.13
C ASP A 58 3.87 9.52 -0.92
N SER A 59 3.80 8.33 -1.51
CA SER A 59 2.65 7.43 -1.33
C SER A 59 2.56 6.89 0.09
N ARG A 60 1.35 6.84 0.63
CA ARG A 60 1.08 6.22 1.94
C ARG A 60 1.28 4.71 1.96
N VAL A 61 1.50 4.07 0.81
CA VAL A 61 1.75 2.62 0.74
C VAL A 61 3.08 2.20 1.39
N TRP A 62 3.99 3.15 1.63
CA TRP A 62 5.22 2.92 2.40
C TRP A 62 4.96 2.81 3.91
N GLU A 63 3.91 3.46 4.45
CA GLU A 63 3.62 3.50 5.90
C GLU A 63 3.54 2.10 6.53
N PRO A 64 2.86 1.09 5.94
CA PRO A 64 2.87 -0.26 6.47
C PRO A 64 4.27 -0.87 6.57
N LEU A 65 5.18 -0.62 5.61
CA LEU A 65 6.54 -1.18 5.65
C LEU A 65 7.33 -0.61 6.82
N TYR A 66 7.28 0.71 7.02
CA TYR A 66 7.92 1.37 8.16
C TYR A 66 7.36 0.84 9.48
N TYR A 67 6.03 0.73 9.60
CA TYR A 67 5.39 0.18 10.79
C TYR A 67 5.91 -1.23 11.11
N PHE A 68 6.09 -2.08 10.08
CA PHE A 68 6.60 -3.43 10.29
C PHE A 68 8.07 -3.46 10.73
N VAL A 69 8.92 -2.63 10.14
CA VAL A 69 10.33 -2.52 10.54
C VAL A 69 10.46 -2.00 11.97
N GLU A 70 9.69 -0.98 12.33
CA GLU A 70 9.79 -0.32 13.64
C GLU A 70 9.18 -1.13 14.80
N HIS A 71 8.10 -1.86 14.55
CA HIS A 71 7.31 -2.47 15.63
C HIS A 71 7.29 -4.00 15.63
N ASP A 72 7.57 -4.66 14.52
CA ASP A 72 7.38 -6.12 14.37
C ASP A 72 8.68 -6.90 14.14
N LEU A 73 9.83 -6.22 14.00
CA LEU A 73 11.15 -6.87 13.84
C LEU A 73 11.56 -7.69 15.08
N GLU A 74 11.28 -7.18 16.29
CA GLU A 74 11.68 -7.80 17.55
C GLU A 74 10.96 -9.14 17.85
N ASN A 75 9.87 -9.47 17.13
CA ASN A 75 9.15 -10.75 17.30
C ASN A 75 9.55 -11.86 16.28
N VAL A 76 10.60 -11.60 15.48
CA VAL A 76 11.43 -12.52 14.67
C VAL A 76 10.73 -13.46 13.67
N LEU A 77 10.76 -13.01 12.41
CA LEU A 77 11.05 -13.68 11.11
C LEU A 77 10.39 -15.01 10.71
N THR A 78 10.07 -15.94 11.62
CA THR A 78 9.56 -17.28 11.22
C THR A 78 8.10 -17.26 10.76
N LYS A 79 7.33 -16.21 11.11
CA LYS A 79 5.90 -16.06 10.79
C LYS A 79 5.56 -14.69 10.18
N TYR A 80 6.54 -14.02 9.61
CA TYR A 80 6.40 -12.62 9.21
C TYR A 80 5.31 -12.40 8.15
N THR A 81 5.38 -13.15 7.05
CA THR A 81 4.34 -13.13 6.01
C THR A 81 2.97 -13.58 6.54
N GLU A 82 2.92 -14.47 7.53
CA GLU A 82 1.66 -14.89 8.16
C GLU A 82 1.01 -13.76 8.97
N ARG A 83 1.80 -13.01 9.73
CA ARG A 83 1.34 -11.85 10.52
C ARG A 83 0.92 -10.70 9.63
N MET A 84 1.68 -10.42 8.58
CA MET A 84 1.28 -9.46 7.56
C MET A 84 -0.04 -9.85 6.91
N ARG A 85 -0.23 -11.14 6.55
CA ARG A 85 -1.51 -11.65 6.06
C ARG A 85 -2.62 -11.50 7.09
N GLU A 86 -2.37 -11.71 8.38
CA GLU A 86 -3.36 -11.51 9.44
C GLU A 86 -3.80 -10.05 9.55
N THR A 87 -2.86 -9.09 9.51
CA THR A 87 -3.17 -7.66 9.48
C THR A 87 -4.00 -7.31 8.24
N LEU A 88 -3.55 -7.75 7.07
CA LEU A 88 -4.21 -7.49 5.78
C LEU A 88 -5.58 -8.16 5.64
N ARG A 89 -5.82 -9.33 6.27
CA ARG A 89 -7.13 -9.99 6.28
C ARG A 89 -8.24 -9.12 6.86
N SER A 90 -7.90 -8.16 7.72
CA SER A 90 -8.89 -7.21 8.24
C SER A 90 -9.31 -6.17 7.20
N TRP A 91 -8.55 -6.02 6.11
CA TRP A 91 -8.68 -4.97 5.11
C TRP A 91 -9.05 -5.49 3.71
N LEU A 92 -8.80 -6.76 3.42
CA LEU A 92 -8.79 -7.33 2.06
C LEU A 92 -9.46 -8.70 1.97
N GLU A 93 -10.02 -8.99 0.80
CA GLU A 93 -10.44 -10.34 0.42
C GLU A 93 -9.23 -11.28 0.32
N ARG A 94 -9.45 -12.58 0.59
CA ARG A 94 -8.38 -13.57 0.79
C ARG A 94 -7.41 -13.67 -0.39
N ASP A 95 -7.89 -13.48 -1.60
CA ASP A 95 -7.17 -13.53 -2.87
C ASP A 95 -6.22 -12.34 -3.07
N TYR A 96 -6.52 -11.17 -2.51
CA TYR A 96 -5.61 -10.01 -2.53
C TYR A 96 -4.61 -10.01 -1.38
N VAL A 97 -5.02 -10.50 -0.20
CA VAL A 97 -4.17 -10.61 0.99
C VAL A 97 -2.83 -11.29 0.64
N GLN A 98 -2.88 -12.40 -0.09
CA GLN A 98 -1.67 -13.16 -0.44
C GLN A 98 -0.74 -12.38 -1.37
N LYS A 99 -1.28 -11.70 -2.38
CA LYS A 99 -0.48 -10.96 -3.37
C LYS A 99 0.18 -9.75 -2.73
N ILE A 100 -0.61 -8.95 -2.01
CA ILE A 100 -0.11 -7.74 -1.34
C ILE A 100 0.91 -8.10 -0.25
N ALA A 101 0.67 -9.18 0.51
CA ALA A 101 1.66 -9.63 1.48
C ALA A 101 2.99 -10.03 0.84
N ASN A 102 2.96 -10.62 -0.37
CA ASN A 102 4.19 -10.98 -1.06
C ASN A 102 4.95 -9.75 -1.57
N GLU A 103 4.26 -8.73 -2.08
CA GLU A 103 4.92 -7.48 -2.52
C GLU A 103 5.62 -6.77 -1.35
N MET A 104 4.92 -6.67 -0.22
CA MET A 104 5.45 -6.08 1.01
C MET A 104 6.64 -6.89 1.57
N ASP A 105 6.53 -8.22 1.61
CA ASP A 105 7.61 -9.12 2.03
C ASP A 105 8.84 -8.98 1.13
N ALA A 106 8.64 -8.97 -0.20
CA ALA A 106 9.71 -8.80 -1.17
C ALA A 106 10.46 -7.47 -0.99
N MET A 107 9.74 -6.36 -0.80
CA MET A 107 10.35 -5.05 -0.60
C MET A 107 11.13 -4.99 0.72
N LEU A 108 10.60 -5.55 1.79
CA LEU A 108 11.30 -5.59 3.08
C LEU A 108 12.54 -6.46 3.06
N VAL A 109 12.47 -7.64 2.42
CA VAL A 109 13.65 -8.49 2.21
C VAL A 109 14.70 -7.78 1.36
N GLN A 110 14.28 -7.07 0.30
CA GLN A 110 15.19 -6.29 -0.54
C GLN A 110 15.90 -5.18 0.25
N CYS A 111 15.19 -4.52 1.17
CA CYS A 111 15.71 -3.45 2.00
C CYS A 111 16.31 -3.94 3.32
N ASP A 112 16.57 -5.25 3.45
CA ASP A 112 17.12 -5.89 4.66
C ASP A 112 16.39 -5.51 5.95
N PHE A 113 15.08 -5.26 5.84
CA PHE A 113 14.22 -4.76 6.90
C PHE A 113 14.78 -3.52 7.62
N ASP A 114 15.39 -2.61 6.86
CA ASP A 114 16.00 -1.39 7.36
C ASP A 114 15.27 -0.14 6.86
N VAL A 115 15.02 0.82 7.77
CA VAL A 115 14.31 2.06 7.46
C VAL A 115 15.09 2.94 6.49
N GLU A 116 16.43 3.01 6.63
CA GLU A 116 17.25 3.82 5.75
C GLU A 116 17.30 3.24 4.32
N GLU A 117 17.29 1.91 4.18
CA GLU A 117 17.19 1.27 2.87
C GLU A 117 15.79 1.45 2.23
N LEU A 118 14.72 1.42 3.02
CA LEU A 118 13.38 1.79 2.53
C LEU A 118 13.35 3.24 2.05
N ASP A 119 13.94 4.18 2.80
CA ASP A 119 14.06 5.58 2.40
C ASP A 119 14.85 5.74 1.10
N LYS A 120 15.98 5.03 0.94
CA LYS A 120 16.76 5.05 -0.31
C LYS A 120 15.95 4.51 -1.48
N GLN A 121 15.17 3.44 -1.29
CA GLN A 121 14.33 2.92 -2.36
C GLN A 121 13.22 3.91 -2.72
N ARG A 122 12.55 4.50 -1.73
CA ARG A 122 11.55 5.55 -1.90
C ARG A 122 12.13 6.75 -2.67
N GLU A 123 13.32 7.22 -2.31
CA GLU A 123 14.03 8.29 -3.00
C GLU A 123 14.41 7.93 -4.43
N ARG A 124 14.84 6.69 -4.71
CA ARG A 124 15.06 6.23 -6.09
C ARG A 124 13.79 6.29 -6.93
N ASN A 125 12.64 5.96 -6.34
CA ASN A 125 11.36 6.04 -7.05
C ASN A 125 10.95 7.48 -7.37
N ALA A 126 11.45 8.49 -6.64
CA ALA A 126 11.19 9.89 -6.98
C ALA A 126 11.65 10.22 -8.41
N ALA A 127 12.75 9.63 -8.87
CA ALA A 127 13.24 9.81 -10.23
C ALA A 127 12.31 9.26 -11.33
N LEU A 128 11.32 8.43 -10.99
CA LEU A 128 10.29 7.96 -11.92
C LEU A 128 9.18 9.00 -12.15
N TYR A 129 9.05 9.95 -11.21
CA TYR A 129 7.95 10.91 -11.14
C TYR A 129 8.41 12.36 -11.21
N ASP A 130 9.72 12.61 -11.12
CA ASP A 130 10.38 13.86 -11.53
C ASP A 130 10.25 14.03 -13.06
N ASN A 131 9.06 14.44 -13.49
CA ASN A 131 8.84 14.95 -14.83
C ASN A 131 8.74 16.48 -14.73
N ASP A 132 9.86 17.15 -15.03
CA ASP A 132 9.86 18.56 -15.48
C ASP A 132 9.14 18.70 -16.83
#